data_AF-A0A848Y5D0-F1
#
_entry.id   AF-A0A848Y5D0-F1
#
_cell.length_a   1.000
_cell.length_b   1.000
_cell.length_c   1.000
_cell.angle_alpha   90.00
_cell.angle_beta   90.00
_cell.angle_gamma   90.00
#
_symmetry.space_group_name_H-M   'P 1'
#
loop_
_entity.id
_entity.type
_entity.pdbx_description
1 polymer ?
#
loop_
_entity_poly.entity_id
_entity_poly.type
_entity_poly.pdbx_seq_one_letter_code
_entity_poly.pdbx_strand_id
1 'polypeptide(L)'
;MKLTKTLTMAALLLGALPALSGASSSAFAAKDPTSARAEQRQQQIAQKNFQRCKKASLRAYNHTVNKANGDEVRIKQASRYYVKNVAGCRARYL
;
A
#
# COMPACT_ATOMS: atom_id res chain seq x y z
N MET A 1 47.62 -7.88 22.31
CA MET A 1 48.05 -8.44 21.01
C MET A 1 46.91 -8.31 20.02
N LYS A 2 47.06 -7.46 19.00
CA LYS A 2 46.11 -7.22 17.91
C LYS A 2 46.40 -8.21 16.78
N LEU A 3 45.42 -8.96 16.32
CA LEU A 3 45.48 -9.71 15.07
C LEU A 3 44.23 -9.40 14.24
N THR A 4 44.42 -8.43 13.34
CA THR A 4 43.59 -8.13 12.18
C THR A 4 43.51 -9.35 11.27
N LYS A 5 42.29 -9.79 10.92
CA LYS A 5 42.05 -10.71 9.80
C LYS A 5 41.34 -9.96 8.69
N THR A 6 42.13 -9.37 7.80
CA THR A 6 41.73 -9.04 6.43
C THR A 6 41.91 -10.29 5.58
N LEU A 7 40.83 -10.86 5.07
CA LEU A 7 40.87 -11.79 3.94
C LEU A 7 39.93 -11.27 2.86
N THR A 8 40.56 -10.68 1.86
CA THR A 8 40.02 -10.21 0.60
C THR A 8 39.66 -11.41 -0.28
N MET A 9 38.51 -11.30 -0.93
CA MET A 9 38.18 -11.75 -2.29
C MET A 9 38.46 -13.22 -2.69
N ALA A 10 37.37 -13.93 -2.95
CA ALA A 10 37.28 -14.85 -4.10
C ALA A 10 35.89 -14.69 -4.73
N ALA A 11 35.83 -13.92 -5.81
CA ALA A 11 34.70 -13.88 -6.72
C ALA A 11 34.72 -15.17 -7.56
N LEU A 12 33.72 -16.02 -7.38
CA LEU A 12 33.41 -17.12 -8.29
C LEU A 12 32.13 -16.76 -9.04
N LEU A 13 32.31 -16.10 -10.19
CA LEU A 13 31.33 -15.98 -11.25
C LEU A 13 31.21 -17.34 -11.93
N LEU A 14 30.17 -18.10 -11.62
CA LEU A 14 29.72 -19.26 -12.39
C LEU A 14 28.21 -19.17 -12.62
N GLY A 15 27.87 -18.69 -13.81
CA GLY A 15 26.75 -19.15 -14.65
C GLY A 15 25.38 -19.35 -14.01
N ALA A 16 24.56 -18.31 -14.01
CA ALA A 16 23.11 -18.44 -14.13
C ALA A 16 22.58 -17.28 -15.00
N LEU A 17 22.86 -17.36 -16.31
CA LEU A 17 22.02 -16.72 -17.33
C LEU A 17 20.80 -17.62 -17.54
N PRO A 18 19.56 -17.16 -17.28
CA PRO A 18 18.44 -17.59 -18.08
C PRO A 18 18.31 -16.57 -19.23
N ALA A 19 18.99 -16.87 -20.34
CA ALA A 19 18.66 -16.27 -21.61
C ALA A 19 17.70 -17.22 -22.34
N LEU A 20 16.64 -16.63 -22.88
CA LEU A 20 15.75 -17.09 -23.95
C LEU A 20 14.50 -17.93 -23.63
N SER A 21 13.39 -17.40 -24.17
CA SER A 21 12.24 -18.13 -24.75
C SER A 21 11.03 -18.36 -23.87
N GLY A 22 10.33 -17.27 -23.59
CA GLY A 22 8.93 -17.31 -23.18
C GLY A 22 8.23 -16.03 -23.60
N ALA A 23 8.29 -15.70 -24.90
CA ALA A 23 7.37 -14.75 -25.50
C ALA A 23 5.96 -15.35 -25.42
N SER A 24 5.33 -15.23 -24.25
CA SER A 24 3.89 -15.42 -24.13
C SER A 24 3.25 -14.22 -24.78
N SER A 25 2.78 -14.46 -26.00
CA SER A 25 1.99 -13.57 -26.85
C SER A 25 0.69 -13.14 -26.15
N SER A 26 0.78 -12.26 -25.16
CA SER A 26 -0.30 -11.33 -24.88
C SER A 26 -0.10 -10.19 -25.87
N ALA A 27 -0.77 -10.31 -27.01
CA ALA A 27 -1.15 -9.17 -27.81
C ALA A 27 -1.98 -8.25 -26.92
N PHE A 28 -1.29 -7.45 -26.10
CA PHE A 28 -1.88 -6.27 -25.52
C PHE A 28 -2.25 -5.42 -26.72
N ALA A 29 -3.54 -5.43 -27.06
CA ALA A 29 -4.16 -4.35 -27.80
C ALA A 29 -3.50 -3.07 -27.29
N ALA A 30 -2.81 -2.35 -28.18
CA ALA A 30 -2.13 -1.11 -27.85
C ALA A 30 -3.18 -0.12 -27.36
N LYS A 31 -3.51 -0.22 -26.07
CA LYS A 31 -4.26 0.78 -25.33
C LYS A 31 -3.34 1.97 -25.39
N ASP A 32 -3.76 3.02 -26.09
CA ASP A 32 -2.96 4.24 -26.25
C ASP A 32 -2.25 4.57 -24.94
N PRO A 33 -0.93 4.83 -24.92
CA PRO A 33 -0.20 5.10 -23.68
C PRO A 33 -0.81 6.26 -22.87
N THR A 34 -1.56 7.13 -23.55
CA THR A 34 -2.41 8.17 -22.98
C THR A 34 -3.51 7.61 -22.06
N SER A 35 -4.19 6.53 -22.45
CA SER A 35 -5.23 5.86 -21.67
C SER A 35 -4.69 5.17 -20.42
N ALA A 36 -3.57 4.45 -20.53
CA ALA A 36 -2.91 3.81 -19.38
C ALA A 36 -2.42 4.85 -18.35
N ARG A 37 -1.91 6.00 -18.80
CA ARG A 37 -1.51 7.11 -17.94
C ARG A 37 -2.70 7.81 -17.28
N ALA A 38 -3.82 7.93 -17.99
CA ALA A 38 -5.06 8.46 -17.45
C ALA A 38 -5.67 7.53 -16.37
N GLU A 39 -5.70 6.23 -16.62
CA GLU A 39 -6.11 5.20 -15.66
C GLU A 39 -5.21 5.20 -14.42
N GLN A 40 -3.88 5.28 -14.60
CA GLN A 40 -2.94 5.38 -13.50
C GLN A 40 -3.12 6.66 -12.66
N ARG A 41 -3.40 7.80 -13.30
CA ARG A 41 -3.74 9.05 -12.58
C ARG A 41 -5.05 8.93 -11.80
N GLN A 42 -6.07 8.33 -12.40
CA GLN A 42 -7.35 8.09 -11.70
C GLN A 42 -7.16 7.18 -10.49
N GLN A 43 -6.40 6.08 -10.62
CA GLN A 43 -6.06 5.20 -9.49
C GLN A 43 -5.27 5.93 -8.38
N GLN A 44 -4.33 6.81 -8.73
CA GLN A 44 -3.61 7.63 -7.74
C GLN A 44 -4.54 8.62 -7.02
N ILE A 45 -5.47 9.25 -7.73
CA ILE A 45 -6.46 10.18 -7.16
C ILE A 45 -7.41 9.42 -6.21
N ALA A 46 -7.92 8.27 -6.65
CA ALA A 46 -8.71 7.32 -5.87
C ALA A 46 -8.01 6.95 -4.55
N GLN A 47 -6.76 6.50 -4.62
CA GLN A 47 -5.94 6.17 -3.44
C GLN A 47 -5.75 7.39 -2.51
N LYS A 48 -5.46 8.57 -3.07
CA LYS A 48 -5.30 9.80 -2.28
C LYS A 48 -6.59 10.17 -1.55
N ASN A 49 -7.74 10.03 -2.20
CA ASN A 49 -9.05 10.30 -1.62
C ASN A 49 -9.41 9.28 -0.53
N PHE A 50 -9.12 8.00 -0.76
CA PHE A 50 -9.24 6.96 0.25
C PHE A 50 -8.43 7.30 1.50
N GLN A 51 -7.15 7.69 1.36
CA GLN A 51 -6.31 8.05 2.51
C GLN A 51 -6.83 9.29 3.25
N ARG A 52 -7.34 10.30 2.53
CA ARG A 52 -7.98 11.48 3.15
C ARG A 52 -9.20 11.10 3.96
N CYS A 53 -10.08 10.26 3.40
CA CYS A 53 -11.28 9.77 4.05
C CYS A 53 -10.94 8.95 5.30
N LYS A 54 -10.01 7.99 5.18
CA LYS A 54 -9.49 7.18 6.31
C LYS A 54 -8.94 8.06 7.43
N LYS A 55 -8.15 9.09 7.11
CA LYS A 55 -7.60 10.02 8.11
C LYS A 55 -8.69 10.81 8.82
N ALA A 56 -9.74 11.23 8.12
CA ALA A 56 -10.88 11.90 8.75
C ALA A 56 -11.63 10.96 9.71
N SER A 57 -11.89 9.72 9.29
CA SER A 57 -12.52 8.70 10.15
C SER A 57 -11.67 8.40 11.39
N LEU A 58 -10.35 8.34 11.25
CA LEU A 58 -9.44 8.14 12.38
C LEU A 58 -9.46 9.32 13.37
N ARG A 59 -9.51 10.56 12.88
CA ARG A 59 -9.64 11.74 13.75
C ARG A 59 -10.94 11.70 14.55
N ALA A 60 -12.05 11.34 13.92
CA ALA A 60 -13.35 11.21 14.58
C ALA A 60 -13.32 10.12 15.66
N TYR A 61 -12.72 8.96 15.35
CA TYR A 61 -12.50 7.89 16.31
C TYR A 61 -11.70 8.36 17.53
N ASN A 62 -10.52 8.95 17.32
CA ASN A 62 -9.66 9.43 18.41
C ASN A 62 -10.37 10.49 19.26
N HIS A 63 -11.12 11.40 18.64
CA HIS A 63 -11.92 12.38 19.36
C HIS A 63 -12.99 11.72 20.25
N THR A 64 -13.69 10.69 19.74
CA THR A 64 -14.68 9.97 20.55
C THR A 64 -14.04 9.16 21.67
N VAL A 65 -12.90 8.50 21.42
CA VAL A 65 -12.15 7.76 22.46
C VAL A 65 -11.69 8.69 23.57
N ASN A 66 -11.13 9.86 23.21
CA ASN A 66 -10.71 10.85 24.19
C ASN A 66 -11.88 11.39 25.04
N LYS A 67 -13.08 11.52 24.43
CA LYS A 67 -14.30 11.93 25.15
C LYS A 67 -14.97 10.81 25.94
N ALA A 68 -14.63 9.56 25.67
CA ALA A 68 -15.25 8.42 26.33
C ALA A 68 -14.77 8.25 27.78
N ASN A 69 -13.64 8.86 28.17
CA ASN A 69 -13.11 8.82 29.53
C ASN A 69 -13.01 7.39 30.12
N GLY A 70 -12.58 6.43 29.31
CA GLY A 70 -12.47 5.02 29.72
C GLY A 70 -13.76 4.19 29.60
N ASP A 71 -14.87 4.75 29.13
CA ASP A 71 -16.09 3.99 28.82
C ASP A 71 -15.85 3.02 27.65
N GLU A 72 -15.65 1.75 27.97
CA GLU A 72 -15.37 0.68 27.02
C GLU A 72 -16.48 0.49 25.98
N VAL A 73 -17.75 0.72 26.36
CA VAL A 73 -18.89 0.57 25.45
C VAL A 73 -18.84 1.66 24.39
N ARG A 74 -18.57 2.91 24.78
CA ARG A 74 -18.41 4.02 23.83
C ARG A 74 -17.17 3.84 22.95
N ILE A 75 -16.05 3.36 23.50
CA ILE A 75 -14.84 3.05 22.72
C ILE A 75 -15.13 1.93 21.70
N LYS A 76 -15.81 0.86 22.11
CA LYS A 76 -16.21 -0.25 21.23
C LYS A 76 -17.15 0.21 20.13
N GLN A 77 -18.11 1.08 20.45
CA GLN A 77 -19.01 1.68 19.48
C GLN A 77 -18.24 2.58 18.50
N ALA A 78 -17.32 3.42 18.98
CA ALA A 78 -16.46 4.26 18.14
C ALA A 78 -15.61 3.43 17.18
N SER A 79 -15.05 2.32 17.65
CA SER A 79 -14.29 1.38 16.82
C SER A 79 -15.15 0.77 15.71
N ARG A 80 -16.37 0.32 16.02
CA ARG A 80 -17.33 -0.16 15.00
C ARG A 80 -17.66 0.90 13.96
N TYR A 81 -17.92 2.14 14.39
CA TYR A 81 -18.15 3.25 13.46
C TYR A 81 -16.92 3.57 12.61
N TYR A 82 -15.71 3.49 13.16
CA TYR A 82 -14.48 3.68 12.40
C TYR A 82 -14.33 2.62 11.31
N VAL A 83 -14.47 1.34 11.64
CA VAL A 83 -14.37 0.23 10.67
C VAL A 83 -15.42 0.39 9.56
N LYS A 84 -16.67 0.69 9.91
CA LYS A 84 -17.74 0.94 8.93
C LYS A 84 -17.41 2.13 8.02
N ASN A 85 -16.90 3.22 8.57
CA ASN A 85 -16.52 4.40 7.77
C ASN A 85 -15.34 4.11 6.84
N VAL A 86 -14.32 3.38 7.29
CA VAL A 86 -13.19 2.99 6.44
C VAL A 86 -13.64 2.07 5.30
N ALA A 87 -14.55 1.14 5.57
CA ALA A 87 -15.15 0.31 4.53
C ALA A 87 -15.95 1.15 3.51
N GLY A 88 -16.73 2.14 3.97
CA GLY A 88 -17.41 3.09 3.09
C GLY A 88 -16.45 3.97 2.29
N CYS A 89 -15.35 4.43 2.90
CA CYS A 89 -14.28 5.14 2.20
C CYS A 89 -13.66 4.28 1.10
N ARG A 90 -13.44 2.99 1.36
CA ARG A 90 -12.92 2.06 0.36
C ARG A 90 -13.91 1.93 -0.79
N ALA A 91 -15.17 1.56 -0.52
CA ALA A 91 -16.19 1.37 -1.53
C ALA A 91 -16.46 2.62 -2.40
N ARG A 92 -16.22 3.82 -1.87
CA ARG A 92 -16.40 5.08 -2.61
C ARG A 92 -15.23 5.44 -3.52
N TYR A 93 -14.01 5.01 -3.19
CA TYR A 93 -12.80 5.51 -3.83
C TYR A 93 -11.91 4.44 -4.44
N LEU A 94 -12.05 3.16 -4.08
CA LEU A 94 -11.25 2.02 -4.56
C LEU A 94 -12.15 0.90 -5.07
#